data_AF-A0A970CB95-F1
#
_entry.id   AF-A0A970CB95-F1
#
_cell.length_a   1.000
_cell.length_b   1.000
_cell.length_c   1.000
_cell.angle_alpha   90.00
_cell.angle_beta   90.00
_cell.angle_gamma   90.00
#
_symmetry.space_group_name_H-M   'P 1'
#
loop_
_entity.id
_entity.type
_entity.pdbx_description
1 polymer ?
#
loop_
_entity_poly.entity_id
_entity_poly.type
_entity_poly.pdbx_seq_one_letter_code
_entity_poly.pdbx_strand_id
1 'polypeptide(L)'
;MQVHTSSEMNAQAFIDAGATDVFSFGPYLVRDGELNPEVYVVSTTTNPRCAIGMVEPGHYVAMIAEGRLKDSGGISVAYLGKLMLQKGCQVAMNLDGGQTAVMLFMGKQLNKIGIYDGKTNARPTSEVLGIGRSAQVPGNATVVEETGDETNTESPDPTEADADIEE
;
A
#
# COMPACT_ATOMS: atom_id res chain seq x y z
N MET A 1 8.28 -9.16 -9.55
CA MET A 1 7.21 -8.14 -9.58
C MET A 1 6.75 -7.97 -11.02
N GLN A 2 5.44 -7.89 -11.22
CA GLN A 2 4.82 -7.52 -12.49
C GLN A 2 3.79 -6.40 -12.22
N VAL A 3 3.45 -5.62 -13.23
CA VAL A 3 2.46 -4.54 -13.12
C VAL A 3 1.45 -4.66 -14.25
N HIS A 4 0.17 -4.56 -13.93
CA HIS A 4 -0.93 -4.74 -14.87
C HIS A 4 -1.87 -3.54 -14.80
N THR A 5 -2.50 -3.16 -15.92
CA THR A 5 -3.61 -2.21 -15.86
C THR A 5 -4.85 -2.90 -15.30
N SER A 6 -5.80 -2.11 -14.81
CA SER A 6 -7.13 -2.63 -14.44
C SER A 6 -7.70 -3.47 -15.58
N SER A 7 -8.23 -4.65 -15.24
CA SER A 7 -8.84 -5.60 -16.17
C SER A 7 -7.90 -6.30 -17.16
N GLU A 8 -6.57 -6.09 -17.09
CA GLU A 8 -5.60 -6.82 -17.92
C GLU A 8 -5.51 -8.30 -17.52
N MET A 9 -5.68 -8.59 -16.23
CA MET A 9 -5.71 -9.94 -15.67
C MET A 9 -6.95 -10.14 -14.80
N ASN A 10 -7.49 -11.35 -14.80
CA ASN A 10 -8.51 -11.78 -13.85
C ASN A 10 -7.86 -12.57 -12.69
N ALA A 11 -8.66 -12.88 -11.67
CA ALA A 11 -8.18 -13.60 -10.48
C ALA A 11 -7.52 -14.94 -10.82
N GLN A 12 -8.14 -15.73 -11.72
CA GLN A 12 -7.59 -17.03 -12.13
C GLN A 12 -6.23 -16.90 -12.79
N ALA A 13 -6.03 -15.90 -13.64
CA ALA A 13 -4.75 -15.66 -14.30
C ALA A 13 -3.62 -15.33 -13.31
N PHE A 14 -3.92 -14.62 -12.22
CA PHE A 14 -2.93 -14.37 -11.16
C PHE A 14 -2.56 -15.64 -10.39
N ILE A 15 -3.56 -16.49 -10.10
CA ILE A 15 -3.35 -17.80 -9.46
C ILE A 15 -2.48 -18.69 -10.36
N ASP A 16 -2.82 -18.79 -11.64
CA ASP A 16 -2.09 -19.61 -12.61
C ASP A 16 -0.66 -19.11 -12.83
N ALA A 17 -0.42 -17.80 -12.70
CA ALA A 17 0.91 -17.20 -12.75
C ALA A 17 1.74 -17.41 -11.47
N GLY A 18 1.15 -18.00 -10.42
CA GLY A 18 1.82 -18.24 -9.13
C GLY A 18 2.01 -16.97 -8.30
N ALA A 19 1.12 -15.98 -8.43
CA ALA A 19 1.17 -14.78 -7.60
C ALA A 19 0.92 -15.14 -6.12
N THR A 20 1.82 -14.73 -5.24
CA THR A 20 1.65 -14.87 -3.77
C THR A 20 0.97 -13.66 -3.15
N ASP A 21 1.17 -12.49 -3.76
CA ASP A 21 0.68 -11.20 -3.27
C ASP A 21 0.23 -10.36 -4.47
N VAL A 22 -0.95 -9.74 -4.35
CA VAL A 22 -1.51 -8.84 -5.37
C VAL A 22 -1.94 -7.55 -4.69
N PHE A 23 -1.46 -6.42 -5.22
CA PHE A 23 -1.79 -5.09 -4.71
C PHE A 23 -2.50 -4.29 -5.79
N SER A 24 -3.61 -3.65 -5.44
CA SER A 24 -4.40 -2.85 -6.37
C SER A 24 -4.21 -1.37 -6.09
N PHE A 25 -3.19 -0.79 -6.72
CA PHE A 25 -2.92 0.64 -6.69
C PHE A 25 -2.68 1.16 -8.11
N GLY A 26 -2.78 2.48 -8.29
CA GLY A 26 -2.67 3.07 -9.61
C GLY A 26 -2.02 4.44 -9.64
N PRO A 27 -1.46 4.80 -10.80
CA PRO A 27 -1.17 3.92 -11.94
C PRO A 27 0.12 3.11 -11.70
N TYR A 28 0.40 2.12 -12.56
CA TYR A 28 1.78 1.69 -12.73
C TYR A 28 2.61 2.85 -13.31
N LEU A 29 3.85 3.00 -12.86
CA LEU A 29 4.73 4.10 -13.22
C LEU A 29 5.65 3.75 -14.36
N VAL A 30 6.25 2.56 -14.30
CA VAL A 30 7.21 2.05 -15.28
C VAL A 30 6.84 0.60 -15.61
N ARG A 31 6.89 0.24 -16.89
CA ARG A 31 6.77 -1.13 -17.38
C ARG A 31 7.81 -1.33 -18.49
N ASP A 32 8.54 -2.44 -18.44
CA ASP A 32 9.61 -2.77 -19.40
C ASP A 32 10.67 -1.66 -19.57
N GLY A 33 10.95 -0.91 -18.49
CA GLY A 33 11.88 0.23 -18.52
C GLY A 33 11.32 1.48 -19.20
N GLU A 34 10.03 1.52 -19.51
CA GLU A 34 9.36 2.66 -20.13
C GLU A 34 8.35 3.32 -19.18
N LEU A 35 8.31 4.65 -19.18
CA LEU A 35 7.39 5.43 -18.37
C LEU A 35 5.96 5.30 -18.90
N ASN A 36 5.00 4.96 -18.05
CA ASN A 36 3.58 4.92 -18.41
C ASN A 36 3.09 6.32 -18.81
N PRO A 37 2.53 6.55 -20.02
CA PRO A 37 1.97 7.85 -20.41
C PRO A 37 0.83 8.33 -19.49
N GLU A 38 0.10 7.43 -18.82
CA GLU A 38 -1.02 7.80 -17.95
C GLU A 38 -0.61 8.62 -16.72
N VAL A 39 0.67 8.56 -16.32
CA VAL A 39 1.20 9.33 -15.17
C VAL A 39 1.02 10.84 -15.34
N TYR A 40 0.85 11.31 -16.57
CA TYR A 40 0.63 12.73 -16.89
C TYR A 40 -0.83 13.17 -16.79
N VAL A 41 -1.78 12.22 -16.82
CA VAL A 41 -3.22 12.53 -16.84
C VAL A 41 -3.93 12.15 -15.55
N VAL A 42 -3.46 11.13 -14.83
CA VAL A 42 -4.13 10.61 -13.63
C VAL A 42 -4.18 11.63 -12.48
N SER A 43 -3.13 12.43 -12.33
CA SER A 43 -3.02 13.41 -11.26
C SER A 43 -1.90 14.40 -11.55
N THR A 44 -2.27 15.65 -11.78
CA THR A 44 -1.33 16.76 -12.00
C THR A 44 -0.95 17.47 -10.71
N THR A 45 -1.60 17.16 -9.58
CA THR A 45 -1.36 17.82 -8.30
C THR A 45 -0.15 17.22 -7.56
N THR A 46 0.58 18.09 -6.88
CA THR A 46 1.68 17.69 -5.99
C THR A 46 1.15 17.23 -4.65
N ASN A 47 1.58 16.05 -4.23
CA ASN A 47 1.21 15.45 -2.94
C ASN A 47 2.41 14.67 -2.38
N PRO A 48 2.39 14.33 -1.08
CA PRO A 48 3.20 13.21 -0.62
C PRO A 48 2.87 11.97 -1.45
N ARG A 49 3.89 11.23 -1.89
CA ARG A 49 3.71 10.03 -2.73
C ARG A 49 4.55 8.88 -2.20
N CYS A 50 4.10 7.66 -2.48
CA CYS A 50 4.80 6.43 -2.20
C CYS A 50 4.85 5.58 -3.48
N ALA A 51 5.96 4.90 -3.72
CA ALA A 51 6.10 3.96 -4.82
C ALA A 51 7.01 2.80 -4.44
N ILE A 52 6.81 1.68 -5.12
CA ILE A 52 7.73 0.55 -5.13
C ILE A 52 8.03 0.17 -6.58
N GLY A 53 9.27 -0.23 -6.83
CA GLY A 53 9.72 -0.72 -8.12
C GLY A 53 10.82 -1.75 -7.99
N MET A 54 11.14 -2.40 -9.11
CA MET A 54 12.13 -3.45 -9.19
C MET A 54 13.06 -3.16 -10.39
N VAL A 55 14.36 -3.13 -10.12
CA VAL A 55 15.41 -2.97 -11.13
C VAL A 55 15.62 -4.30 -11.85
N GLU A 56 15.81 -5.36 -11.08
CA GLU A 56 15.92 -6.74 -11.53
C GLU A 56 15.37 -7.66 -10.42
N PRO A 57 15.06 -8.94 -10.69
CA PRO A 57 14.52 -9.85 -9.67
C PRO A 57 15.33 -9.85 -8.37
N GLY A 58 14.69 -9.46 -7.25
CA GLY A 58 15.33 -9.37 -5.94
C GLY A 58 15.93 -8.00 -5.58
N HIS A 59 16.03 -7.07 -6.53
CA HIS A 59 16.53 -5.72 -6.30
C HIS A 59 15.41 -4.69 -6.42
N TYR A 60 14.91 -4.25 -5.27
CA TYR A 60 13.77 -3.35 -5.16
C TYR A 60 14.18 -1.93 -4.76
N VAL A 61 13.43 -0.96 -5.26
CA VAL A 61 13.50 0.44 -4.87
C VAL A 61 12.16 0.82 -4.25
N ALA A 62 12.17 1.24 -3.00
CA ALA A 62 11.03 1.89 -2.36
C ALA A 62 11.30 3.39 -2.26
N MET A 63 10.31 4.21 -2.58
CA MET A 63 10.46 5.66 -2.61
C MET A 63 9.30 6.34 -1.91
N ILE A 64 9.62 7.27 -1.01
CA ILE A 64 8.66 8.24 -0.48
C ILE A 64 9.11 9.65 -0.84
N ALA A 65 8.16 10.43 -1.33
CA ALA A 65 8.29 11.87 -1.43
C ALA A 65 7.42 12.51 -0.33
N GLU A 66 8.06 13.25 0.57
CA GLU A 66 7.36 14.07 1.56
C GLU A 66 6.61 15.21 0.88
N GLY A 67 5.54 15.71 1.49
CA GLY A 67 4.81 16.86 1.00
C GLY A 67 3.93 17.50 2.06
N ARG A 68 3.34 18.66 1.76
CA ARG A 68 2.55 19.47 2.71
C ARG A 68 3.36 19.90 3.93
N LEU A 69 4.66 20.08 3.74
CA LEU A 69 5.61 20.60 4.71
C LEU A 69 6.07 21.99 4.25
N LYS A 70 6.59 22.79 5.18
CA LYS A 70 7.16 24.11 4.87
C LYS A 70 8.21 24.04 3.76
N ASP A 71 9.05 23.00 3.81
CA ASP A 71 10.19 22.83 2.91
C ASP A 71 9.94 21.76 1.83
N SER A 72 8.73 21.17 1.75
CA SER A 72 8.34 20.25 0.68
C SER A 72 6.85 20.31 0.35
N GLY A 73 6.54 20.68 -0.90
CA GLY A 73 5.18 20.68 -1.45
C GLY A 73 4.69 19.30 -1.93
N GLY A 74 5.54 18.28 -1.93
CA GLY A 74 5.26 17.00 -2.58
C GLY A 74 5.57 17.01 -4.07
N ILE A 75 5.22 15.91 -4.75
CA ILE A 75 5.52 15.71 -6.18
C ILE A 75 4.32 15.17 -6.95
N SER A 76 4.35 15.36 -8.28
CA SER A 76 3.38 14.75 -9.19
C SER A 76 3.70 13.27 -9.43
N VAL A 77 2.70 12.51 -9.89
CA VAL A 77 2.87 11.10 -10.26
C VAL A 77 3.88 10.96 -11.41
N ALA A 78 3.84 11.85 -12.39
CA ALA A 78 4.79 11.89 -13.48
C ALA A 78 6.24 12.08 -13.01
N TYR A 79 6.48 12.97 -12.04
CA TYR A 79 7.83 13.17 -11.52
C TYR A 79 8.30 11.95 -10.70
N LEU A 80 7.41 11.34 -9.90
CA LEU A 80 7.69 10.09 -9.21
C LEU A 80 8.10 8.98 -10.18
N GLY A 81 7.35 8.77 -11.26
CA GLY A 81 7.70 7.78 -12.27
C GLY A 81 9.05 8.04 -12.95
N LYS A 82 9.37 9.30 -13.25
CA LYS A 82 10.69 9.68 -13.77
C LYS A 82 11.81 9.35 -12.78
N LEU A 83 11.60 9.59 -11.49
CA LEU A 83 12.59 9.25 -10.45
C LEU A 83 12.78 7.74 -10.35
N MET A 84 11.71 6.94 -10.38
CA MET A 84 11.80 5.48 -10.39
C MET A 84 12.57 4.96 -11.61
N LEU A 85 12.30 5.53 -12.80
CA LEU A 85 13.04 5.21 -14.02
C LEU A 85 14.52 5.59 -13.93
N GLN A 86 14.83 6.78 -13.38
CA GLN A 86 16.21 7.21 -13.13
C GLN A 86 16.96 6.32 -12.12
N LYS A 87 16.23 5.64 -11.22
CA LYS A 87 16.79 4.61 -10.33
C LYS A 87 16.96 3.25 -11.00
N GLY A 88 16.66 3.13 -12.30
CA GLY A 88 16.85 1.93 -13.10
C GLY A 88 15.71 0.91 -12.94
N CYS A 89 14.55 1.30 -12.38
CA CYS A 89 13.44 0.36 -12.26
C CYS A 89 12.96 -0.08 -13.65
N GLN A 90 12.88 -1.39 -13.89
CA GLN A 90 12.24 -1.97 -15.07
C GLN A 90 10.72 -2.04 -14.91
N VAL A 91 10.24 -2.20 -13.68
CA VAL A 91 8.83 -2.09 -13.32
C VAL A 91 8.68 -1.24 -12.07
N ALA A 92 7.64 -0.41 -12.00
CA ALA A 92 7.32 0.39 -10.82
C ALA A 92 5.83 0.70 -10.73
N MET A 93 5.31 0.84 -9.51
CA MET A 93 3.90 1.12 -9.22
C MET A 93 3.78 2.25 -8.20
N ASN A 94 2.82 3.15 -8.41
CA ASN A 94 2.42 4.13 -7.41
C ASN A 94 1.58 3.43 -6.33
N LEU A 95 1.82 3.76 -5.06
CA LEU A 95 1.05 3.27 -3.92
C LEU A 95 0.16 4.40 -3.36
N ASP A 96 -0.60 4.11 -2.31
CA ASP A 96 -1.36 5.15 -1.60
C ASP A 96 -0.42 6.27 -1.09
N GLY A 97 -0.93 7.50 -1.15
CA GLY A 97 -0.15 8.71 -0.95
C GLY A 97 -0.74 9.62 0.13
N GLY A 98 -0.37 10.89 0.11
CA GLY A 98 -0.91 11.85 1.06
C GLY A 98 -0.56 11.49 2.51
N GLN A 99 -1.56 11.46 3.39
CA GLN A 99 -1.35 11.25 4.83
C GLN A 99 -1.02 9.78 5.21
N THR A 100 -1.12 8.84 4.27
CA THR A 100 -0.73 7.42 4.46
C THR A 100 0.65 7.11 3.87
N ALA A 101 1.30 8.06 3.20
CA ALA A 101 2.68 7.91 2.71
C ALA A 101 3.67 7.88 3.89
N VAL A 102 3.94 6.69 4.41
CA VAL A 102 4.80 6.45 5.56
C VAL A 102 5.76 5.30 5.29
N MET A 103 7.04 5.51 5.58
CA MET A 103 8.07 4.47 5.53
C MET A 103 8.60 4.24 6.94
N LEU A 104 8.53 2.98 7.36
CA LEU A 104 9.08 2.51 8.61
C LEU A 104 10.32 1.67 8.32
N PHE A 105 11.37 1.88 9.11
CA PHE A 105 12.54 1.01 9.14
C PHE A 105 12.84 0.62 10.58
N MET A 106 12.78 -0.68 10.89
CA MET A 106 13.02 -1.22 12.23
C MET A 106 12.20 -0.52 13.31
N GLY A 107 10.90 -0.32 13.05
CA GLY A 107 9.96 0.33 13.96
C GLY A 107 10.09 1.86 14.05
N LYS A 108 10.98 2.47 13.25
CA LYS A 108 11.17 3.93 13.23
C LYS A 108 10.64 4.52 11.92
N GLN A 109 9.82 5.54 12.04
CA GLN A 109 9.38 6.32 10.89
C GLN A 109 10.54 7.14 10.32
N LEU A 110 10.74 7.04 9.01
CA LEU A 110 11.83 7.71 8.31
C LEU A 110 11.45 9.08 7.76
N ASN A 111 10.22 9.23 7.27
CA ASN A 111 9.74 10.46 6.65
C ASN A 111 8.86 11.29 7.61
N LYS A 112 8.76 12.59 7.35
CA LYS A 112 7.82 13.51 8.00
C LYS A 112 6.46 13.45 7.30
N ILE A 113 5.41 13.73 8.08
CA ILE A 113 4.03 13.81 7.59
C ILE A 113 3.61 15.28 7.67
N GLY A 114 3.26 15.82 6.50
CA GLY A 114 2.78 17.20 6.39
C GLY A 114 1.37 17.38 6.95
N ILE A 115 0.99 18.64 7.16
CA ILE A 115 -0.32 18.98 7.74
C ILE A 115 -1.42 18.64 6.74
N TYR A 116 -2.44 17.92 7.20
CA TYR A 116 -3.68 17.74 6.48
C TYR A 116 -4.85 17.68 7.47
N ASP A 117 -5.84 18.55 7.23
CA ASP A 117 -6.98 18.76 8.14
C ASP A 117 -6.54 19.00 9.61
N GLY A 118 -5.52 19.85 9.79
CA GLY A 118 -4.95 20.19 11.10
C GLY A 118 -4.09 19.08 11.75
N LYS A 119 -3.98 17.91 11.14
CA LYS A 119 -3.26 16.74 11.69
C LYS A 119 -1.90 16.53 11.03
N THR A 120 -0.93 16.06 11.80
CA THR A 120 0.46 15.76 11.38
C THR A 120 0.86 14.31 11.60
N ASN A 121 -0.08 13.44 11.92
CA ASN A 121 0.11 12.00 12.06
C ASN A 121 -0.40 11.26 10.83
N ALA A 122 0.03 10.01 10.68
CA ALA A 122 -0.46 9.12 9.63
C ALA A 122 -1.96 8.87 9.81
N ARG A 123 -2.69 8.79 8.70
CA ARG A 123 -4.07 8.30 8.72
C ARG A 123 -4.06 6.79 9.01
N PRO A 124 -4.93 6.27 9.88
CA PRO A 124 -5.12 4.83 10.03
C PRO A 124 -5.44 4.18 8.67
N THR A 125 -4.80 3.06 8.38
CA THR A 125 -5.01 2.25 7.18
C THR A 125 -5.13 0.77 7.58
N SER A 126 -5.88 -0.01 6.82
CA SER A 126 -6.03 -1.45 7.00
C SER A 126 -4.86 -2.25 6.43
N GLU A 127 -4.03 -1.63 5.59
CA GLU A 127 -3.02 -2.32 4.78
C GLU A 127 -1.62 -1.72 4.97
N VAL A 128 -0.61 -2.60 5.03
CA VAL A 128 0.81 -2.24 5.06
C VAL A 128 1.57 -3.17 4.12
N LEU A 129 2.41 -2.59 3.26
CA LEU A 129 3.40 -3.35 2.49
C LEU A 129 4.69 -3.46 3.29
N GLY A 130 5.02 -4.68 3.73
CA GLY A 130 6.23 -4.95 4.52
C GLY A 130 7.18 -5.88 3.78
N ILE A 131 8.48 -5.58 3.85
CA ILE A 131 9.54 -6.52 3.46
C ILE A 131 10.41 -6.74 4.67
N GLY A 132 10.54 -7.99 5.09
CA GLY A 132 11.38 -8.34 6.21
C GLY A 132 11.24 -9.80 6.60
N ARG A 133 12.13 -10.22 7.50
CA ARG A 133 11.98 -11.47 8.22
C ARG A 133 11.82 -11.12 9.69
N SER A 134 10.80 -11.66 10.32
CA SER A 134 10.66 -11.64 11.77
C SER A 134 10.89 -13.05 12.28
N ALA A 135 11.62 -13.20 13.38
CA ALA A 135 11.69 -14.49 14.09
C ALA A 135 10.31 -14.96 14.60
N GLN A 136 9.31 -14.07 14.59
CA GLN A 136 7.93 -14.36 14.93
C GLN A 136 7.09 -14.86 13.74
N VAL A 137 7.61 -14.80 12.51
CA VAL A 137 6.95 -15.34 11.30
C VAL A 137 7.71 -16.60 10.89
N PRO A 138 7.16 -17.80 11.12
CA PRO A 138 7.81 -19.06 10.72
C PRO A 138 8.09 -19.06 9.21
N GLY A 139 9.25 -19.59 8.79
CA GLY A 139 9.71 -19.59 7.40
C GLY A 139 8.88 -20.41 6.40
N ASN A 140 7.73 -20.91 6.84
CA ASN A 140 6.78 -21.75 6.14
C ASN A 140 5.35 -21.21 6.25
N ALA A 141 5.17 -19.89 6.39
CA ALA A 141 3.85 -19.25 6.43
C ALA A 141 2.97 -19.79 5.29
N THR A 142 2.03 -20.67 5.66
CA THR A 142 1.00 -21.23 4.82
C THR A 142 0.16 -20.10 4.26
N VAL A 143 -0.20 -20.22 2.99
CA VAL A 143 -1.26 -19.42 2.35
C VAL A 143 -2.44 -19.39 3.30
N VAL A 144 -2.87 -18.19 3.70
CA VAL A 144 -4.14 -18.01 4.39
C VAL A 144 -5.20 -18.19 3.31
N GLU A 145 -5.81 -19.37 3.24
CA GLU A 145 -7.04 -19.53 2.47
C GLU A 145 -8.14 -18.78 3.23
N GLU A 146 -8.68 -17.70 2.64
CA GLU A 146 -9.94 -17.13 3.10
C GLU A 146 -11.05 -18.15 2.84
N THR A 147 -11.36 -18.96 3.86
CA THR A 147 -12.62 -19.68 3.88
C THR A 147 -13.70 -18.66 4.17
N GLY A 148 -14.43 -18.25 3.14
CA GLY A 148 -15.66 -17.51 3.29
C GLY A 148 -16.63 -18.33 4.14
N ASP A 149 -16.98 -17.82 5.32
CA ASP A 149 -18.15 -18.27 6.06
C ASP A 149 -18.97 -17.05 6.43
N GLU A 150 -19.96 -16.76 5.57
CA GLU A 150 -21.09 -15.90 5.92
C GLU A 150 -22.00 -16.68 6.87
N THR A 151 -21.79 -16.54 8.18
CA THR A 151 -22.83 -16.85 9.15
C THR A 151 -23.06 -15.71 10.12
N ASN A 152 -24.15 -15.02 9.82
CA ASN A 152 -24.93 -14.14 10.65
C ASN A 152 -25.08 -14.65 12.10
N THR A 153 -24.64 -13.86 13.10
CA THR A 153 -25.17 -13.96 14.46
C THR A 153 -25.42 -12.56 15.00
N GLU A 154 -26.70 -12.18 15.03
CA GLU A 154 -27.20 -11.07 15.85
C GLU A 154 -26.72 -11.26 17.30
N SER A 155 -26.22 -10.18 17.89
CA SER A 155 -25.97 -10.12 19.34
C SER A 155 -27.29 -9.74 20.03
N PRO A 156 -27.74 -10.45 21.08
CA PRO A 156 -28.94 -10.06 21.80
C PRO A 156 -28.66 -8.86 22.73
N ASP A 157 -29.63 -7.97 22.78
CA ASP A 157 -29.71 -6.77 23.62
C ASP A 157 -29.84 -7.14 25.11
N PRO A 158 -29.00 -6.63 26.03
CA PRO A 158 -29.06 -7.00 27.44
C PRO A 158 -29.84 -5.95 28.24
N THR A 159 -31.16 -5.95 28.11
CA THR A 159 -32.03 -5.33 29.12
C THR A 159 -33.31 -6.12 29.27
N GLU A 160 -33.40 -6.91 30.36
CA GLU A 160 -34.53 -7.10 31.28
C GLU A 160 -34.48 -8.49 31.96
N ALA A 161 -34.94 -8.53 33.23
CA ALA A 161 -35.11 -9.69 34.14
C ALA A 161 -33.80 -10.20 34.82
N ASP A 162 -33.62 -10.32 36.14
CA ASP A 162 -34.49 -10.41 37.33
C ASP A 162 -33.66 -9.87 38.55
N ALA A 163 -34.16 -9.06 39.49
CA ALA A 163 -35.19 -9.29 40.50
C ALA A 163 -34.93 -10.51 41.44
N ASP A 164 -34.54 -10.17 42.68
CA ASP A 164 -34.69 -10.91 43.95
C ASP A 164 -34.04 -12.30 44.13
N ILE A 165 -33.21 -12.42 45.19
CA ILE A 165 -33.42 -13.32 46.35
C ILE A 165 -32.39 -12.98 47.47
N GLU A 166 -32.94 -12.95 48.69
CA GLU A 166 -32.44 -12.79 50.07
C GLU A 166 -31.07 -13.48 50.38
N GLU A 167 -30.22 -13.04 51.32
CA GLU A 167 -30.34 -12.58 52.73
C GLU A 167 -29.37 -11.44 53.06
#